data_AF-A0A9Q1CMK6-F1
#
_entry.id   AF-A0A9Q1CMK6-F1
#
_cell.length_a   1.000
_cell.length_b   1.000
_cell.length_c   1.000
_cell.angle_alpha   90.00
_cell.angle_beta   90.00
_cell.angle_gamma   90.00
#
_symmetry.space_group_name_H-M   'P 1'
#
loop_
_entity.id
_entity.type
_entity.pdbx_description
1 polymer ?
#
loop_
_entity_poly.entity_id
_entity_poly.type
_entity_poly.pdbx_seq_one_letter_code
_entity_poly.pdbx_strand_id
1 'polypeptide(L)'
;MSLLESILVLGILCGTAHSATITLSAMASPVTEGADMIVQCAIGGMEARDVAVALVVDTSSTAENGYDADFVEFYRCVIPQGLTSGTVNIPTFADTVTETTPDTLVVTGTPESGADMVSGTASFVITDDGMGSAPTIRVRTDFYGAVEVDGNIQLIVELIDGNGDVVPIEDADTIGFVFTDETAIGGTGAAGDDYDNTATAGLFGSMMGVATVETMISIPLFDDIVPENMEYFEIFLDPAGPSTLAVDAVTRHRLFIEDDDKPEIFLLNSDSVLPRRSRRTVTQYAFTVNANDGITWESGPYLLSDSIESDIGVAGANGIELNILRPSSRTRKRFNWFSYSTTETTPAGDFPLFTTTFISATGRRGRALINVLTGPTITVCPASLTVGETNLGNEETIFVMGGPGSRTLRWSVYRDPATRIERRLPEYNGKTSVTISTMSDIGVYKVFRRNRGPRGWVQYVNVIPSECPCGMYHDAGICDGGPLECLHGGFVDPSFSQGLCTCPPGYAGQTCEIPLAPGHFGSNGQYSISDFFPGKTNGGGITFSFGYPFGSRCAPGFYGPGCWKKCPDGTFGPGCDWDCNCVDNVCEPNGECPNGCAFGFTGSTCQIAM
;
A
#
# COMPACT_ATOMS: atom_id res chain seq x y z
N MET A 1 -78.06 6.87 -74.03
CA MET A 1 -77.60 5.50 -74.33
C MET A 1 -76.70 5.11 -73.18
N SER A 2 -76.88 4.06 -72.38
CA SER A 2 -77.88 2.98 -72.19
C SER A 2 -77.64 2.45 -70.76
N LEU A 3 -78.66 2.06 -69.97
CA LEU A 3 -78.97 0.66 -69.53
C LEU A 3 -77.72 -0.14 -69.12
N LEU A 4 -77.57 -0.80 -67.97
CA LEU A 4 -78.43 -1.50 -66.98
C LEU A 4 -77.72 -1.37 -65.58
N GLU A 5 -78.23 -1.71 -64.40
CA GLU A 5 -79.07 -2.83 -63.96
C GLU A 5 -79.51 -2.59 -62.49
N SER A 6 -80.70 -3.07 -62.12
CA SER A 6 -81.30 -3.03 -60.79
C SER A 6 -80.76 -4.14 -59.88
N ILE A 7 -80.62 -3.94 -58.56
CA ILE A 7 -80.95 -4.92 -57.49
C ILE A 7 -80.98 -4.22 -56.11
N LEU A 8 -82.18 -4.22 -55.52
CA LEU A 8 -82.57 -4.36 -54.11
C LEU A 8 -81.61 -3.89 -52.99
N VAL A 9 -81.93 -2.77 -52.35
CA VAL A 9 -81.41 -2.39 -51.02
C VAL A 9 -82.57 -2.36 -50.02
N LEU A 10 -82.71 -3.44 -49.26
CA LEU A 10 -83.27 -3.52 -47.90
C LEU A 10 -82.20 -4.33 -47.15
N GLY A 11 -81.33 -3.77 -46.32
CA GLY A 11 -81.61 -2.96 -45.16
C GLY A 11 -81.04 -3.73 -43.97
N ILE A 12 -79.81 -3.43 -43.54
CA ILE A 12 -79.31 -3.79 -42.21
C ILE A 12 -78.64 -2.56 -41.63
N LEU A 13 -79.05 -2.25 -40.41
CA LEU A 13 -78.75 -1.08 -39.62
C LEU A 13 -77.25 -0.79 -39.57
N CYS A 14 -76.91 0.47 -39.82
CA CYS A 14 -75.67 1.07 -39.35
C CYS A 14 -75.73 1.11 -37.81
N GLY A 15 -75.26 0.03 -37.18
CA GLY A 15 -74.85 0.06 -35.79
C GLY A 15 -73.56 0.87 -35.70
N THR A 16 -73.53 1.85 -34.81
CA THR A 16 -72.30 2.51 -34.34
C THR A 16 -71.22 1.45 -34.10
N ALA A 17 -70.06 1.58 -34.71
CA ALA A 17 -68.90 0.74 -34.38
C ALA A 17 -68.63 0.89 -32.87
N HIS A 18 -69.03 -0.09 -32.08
CA HIS A 18 -68.54 -0.21 -30.72
C HIS A 18 -67.09 -0.64 -30.85
N SER A 19 -66.15 0.23 -30.46
CA SER A 19 -64.78 -0.21 -30.19
C SER A 19 -64.89 -1.29 -29.11
N ALA A 20 -64.42 -2.50 -29.40
CA ALA A 20 -64.40 -3.55 -28.40
C ALA A 20 -63.50 -3.11 -27.24
N THR A 21 -64.03 -3.20 -26.01
CA THR A 21 -63.32 -2.76 -24.81
C THR A 21 -62.67 -3.94 -24.12
N ILE A 22 -61.40 -3.82 -23.74
CA ILE A 22 -60.66 -4.88 -23.04
C ILE A 22 -60.47 -4.52 -21.56
N THR A 23 -60.61 -5.52 -20.69
CA THR A 23 -60.33 -5.42 -19.26
C THR A 23 -59.35 -6.51 -18.83
N LEU A 24 -58.34 -6.12 -18.05
CA LEU A 24 -57.45 -7.05 -17.35
C LEU A 24 -57.90 -7.24 -15.90
N SER A 25 -57.77 -8.48 -15.41
CA SER A 25 -58.01 -8.83 -14.01
C SER A 25 -57.09 -9.95 -13.54
N ALA A 26 -56.60 -9.84 -12.31
CA ALA A 26 -55.96 -10.94 -11.61
C ALA A 26 -57.02 -11.98 -11.20
N MET A 27 -56.80 -13.25 -11.54
CA MET A 27 -57.74 -14.33 -11.21
C MET A 27 -57.69 -14.75 -9.74
N ALA A 28 -56.54 -14.58 -9.09
CA ALA A 28 -56.32 -14.88 -7.69
C ALA A 28 -55.25 -13.92 -7.12
N SER A 29 -55.47 -13.43 -5.91
CA SER A 29 -54.52 -12.65 -5.11
C SER A 29 -54.97 -12.68 -3.65
N PRO A 30 -54.09 -12.88 -2.65
CA PRO A 30 -52.66 -13.13 -2.79
C PRO A 30 -52.34 -14.48 -3.45
N VAL A 31 -51.13 -14.61 -4.00
CA VAL A 31 -50.59 -15.83 -4.60
C VAL A 31 -49.36 -16.23 -3.78
N THR A 32 -49.31 -17.49 -3.37
CA THR A 32 -48.14 -18.01 -2.66
C THR A 32 -46.99 -18.22 -3.65
N GLU A 33 -45.76 -18.00 -3.21
CA GLU A 33 -44.57 -18.37 -3.99
C GLU A 33 -44.63 -19.80 -4.57
N GLY A 34 -44.02 -19.98 -5.73
CA GLY A 34 -44.08 -21.20 -6.52
C GLY A 34 -45.43 -21.51 -7.18
N ALA A 35 -46.47 -20.70 -6.98
CA ALA A 35 -47.75 -20.82 -7.67
C ALA A 35 -47.92 -19.82 -8.83
N ASP A 36 -48.46 -20.29 -9.96
CA ASP A 36 -48.69 -19.42 -11.13
C ASP A 36 -49.67 -18.27 -10.83
N MET A 37 -49.24 -17.03 -11.09
CA MET A 37 -50.13 -15.87 -11.18
C MET A 37 -50.87 -15.89 -12.51
N ILE A 38 -52.20 -15.93 -12.47
CA ILE A 38 -53.03 -16.02 -13.68
C ILE A 38 -53.69 -14.67 -13.98
N VAL A 39 -53.31 -14.07 -15.10
CA VAL A 39 -53.95 -12.86 -15.64
C VAL A 39 -55.04 -13.26 -16.62
N GLN A 40 -56.25 -12.73 -16.44
CA GLN A 40 -57.34 -12.86 -17.40
C GLN A 40 -57.50 -11.57 -18.21
N CYS A 41 -57.51 -11.70 -19.54
CA CYS A 41 -57.93 -10.66 -20.46
C CYS A 41 -59.36 -10.96 -20.94
N ALA A 42 -60.27 -10.00 -20.78
CA ALA A 42 -61.67 -10.12 -21.20
C ALA A 42 -62.07 -8.99 -22.15
N ILE A 43 -62.93 -9.30 -23.12
CA ILE A 43 -63.39 -8.37 -24.15
C ILE A 43 -64.91 -8.19 -24.10
N GLY A 44 -65.36 -6.94 -24.26
CA GLY A 44 -66.76 -6.53 -24.25
C GLY A 44 -67.50 -6.88 -25.54
N GLY A 45 -67.57 -8.16 -25.90
CA GLY A 45 -68.20 -8.67 -27.13
C GLY A 45 -67.48 -9.90 -27.67
N MET A 46 -68.07 -10.60 -28.64
CA MET A 46 -67.36 -11.69 -29.35
C MET A 46 -66.73 -11.14 -30.62
N GLU A 47 -65.44 -11.40 -30.81
CA GLU A 47 -64.69 -10.99 -32.01
C GLU A 47 -64.56 -12.12 -33.03
N ALA A 48 -64.52 -11.74 -34.31
CA ALA A 48 -64.40 -12.67 -35.43
C ALA A 48 -62.95 -13.15 -35.66
N ARG A 49 -62.01 -12.76 -34.81
CA ARG A 49 -60.58 -13.08 -34.87
C ARG A 49 -59.99 -13.15 -33.46
N ASP A 50 -58.83 -13.75 -33.34
CA ASP A 50 -58.05 -13.72 -32.09
C ASP A 50 -57.65 -12.29 -31.74
N VAL A 51 -57.78 -11.95 -30.46
CA VAL A 51 -57.35 -10.66 -29.91
C VAL A 51 -56.22 -10.92 -28.93
N ALA A 52 -55.08 -10.24 -29.11
CA ALA A 52 -53.93 -10.37 -28.23
C ALA A 52 -53.68 -9.09 -27.44
N VAL A 53 -53.30 -9.25 -26.18
CA VAL A 53 -52.86 -8.18 -25.28
C VAL A 53 -51.43 -8.49 -24.84
N ALA A 54 -50.51 -7.58 -25.13
CA ALA A 54 -49.15 -7.62 -24.62
C ALA A 54 -49.14 -7.01 -23.22
N LEU A 55 -48.69 -7.78 -22.23
CA LEU A 55 -48.58 -7.38 -20.84
C LEU A 55 -47.13 -7.12 -20.50
N VAL A 56 -46.85 -5.99 -19.86
CA VAL A 56 -45.52 -5.59 -19.41
C VAL A 56 -45.57 -5.35 -17.91
N VAL A 57 -44.55 -5.80 -17.18
CA VAL A 57 -44.41 -5.51 -15.75
C VAL A 57 -44.20 -4.01 -15.57
N ASP A 58 -45.00 -3.39 -14.71
CA ASP A 58 -44.91 -1.97 -14.39
C ASP A 58 -43.78 -1.72 -13.40
N THR A 59 -43.11 -0.58 -13.55
CA THR A 59 -42.04 -0.10 -12.66
C THR A 59 -42.51 0.16 -11.22
N SER A 60 -43.81 0.17 -10.94
CA SER A 60 -44.36 0.27 -9.58
C SER A 60 -44.39 -1.07 -8.83
N SER A 61 -44.02 -2.18 -9.48
CA SER A 61 -43.92 -3.49 -8.82
C SER A 61 -42.77 -3.48 -7.81
N THR A 62 -42.97 -4.14 -6.68
CA THR A 62 -41.90 -4.40 -5.69
C THR A 62 -41.21 -5.74 -5.95
N ALA A 63 -41.93 -6.70 -6.56
CA ALA A 63 -41.38 -7.98 -7.00
C ALA A 63 -40.20 -7.79 -7.98
N GLU A 64 -39.22 -8.70 -7.92
CA GLU A 64 -37.97 -8.68 -8.68
C GLU A 64 -37.84 -9.82 -9.70
N ASN A 65 -37.08 -9.55 -10.77
CA ASN A 65 -36.86 -10.53 -11.83
C ASN A 65 -35.87 -11.62 -11.41
N GLY A 66 -36.31 -12.88 -11.48
CA GLY A 66 -35.47 -14.04 -11.17
C GLY A 66 -35.49 -14.45 -9.70
N TYR A 67 -36.22 -13.71 -8.86
CA TYR A 67 -36.40 -13.96 -7.43
C TYR A 67 -37.88 -14.19 -7.13
N ASP A 68 -38.75 -13.18 -7.28
CA ASP A 68 -40.19 -13.37 -7.12
C ASP A 68 -40.86 -14.03 -8.34
N ALA A 69 -40.48 -13.58 -9.54
CA ALA A 69 -41.09 -14.01 -10.80
C ALA A 69 -40.16 -13.78 -12.01
N ASP A 70 -40.46 -14.43 -13.13
CA ASP A 70 -39.69 -14.27 -14.37
C ASP A 70 -40.15 -13.00 -15.13
N PHE A 71 -39.28 -12.01 -15.34
CA PHE A 71 -39.63 -10.81 -16.11
C PHE A 71 -39.16 -10.98 -17.55
N VAL A 72 -40.07 -11.43 -18.40
CA VAL A 72 -39.87 -11.47 -19.85
C VAL A 72 -40.25 -10.14 -20.52
N GLU A 73 -39.77 -9.90 -21.74
CA GLU A 73 -40.03 -8.66 -22.50
C GLU A 73 -41.51 -8.27 -22.56
N PHE A 74 -42.40 -9.26 -22.72
CA PHE A 74 -43.84 -9.12 -22.50
C PHE A 74 -44.51 -10.50 -22.39
N TYR A 75 -45.54 -10.59 -21.56
CA TYR A 75 -46.46 -11.73 -21.54
C TYR A 75 -47.57 -11.53 -22.56
N ARG A 76 -48.03 -12.58 -23.23
CA ARG A 76 -49.05 -12.47 -24.26
C ARG A 76 -50.34 -13.18 -23.88
N CYS A 77 -51.38 -12.40 -23.54
CA CYS A 77 -52.72 -12.93 -23.28
C CYS A 77 -53.52 -12.96 -24.59
N VAL A 78 -53.90 -14.16 -25.06
CA VAL A 78 -54.65 -14.34 -26.31
C VAL A 78 -56.08 -14.74 -25.99
N ILE A 79 -57.04 -13.95 -26.49
CA ILE A 79 -58.47 -14.26 -26.50
C ILE A 79 -58.78 -14.94 -27.84
N PRO A 80 -59.11 -16.24 -27.86
CA PRO A 80 -59.41 -16.95 -29.10
C PRO A 80 -60.69 -16.45 -29.76
N GLN A 81 -60.76 -16.57 -31.08
CA GLN A 81 -61.95 -16.24 -31.87
C GLN A 81 -63.23 -16.85 -31.28
N GLY A 82 -64.26 -16.00 -31.10
CA GLY A 82 -65.57 -16.43 -30.59
C GLY A 82 -65.64 -16.65 -29.08
N LEU A 83 -64.55 -16.43 -28.33
CA LEU A 83 -64.55 -16.38 -26.87
C LEU A 83 -64.53 -14.93 -26.37
N THR A 84 -64.91 -14.76 -25.12
CA THR A 84 -64.93 -13.45 -24.45
C THR A 84 -63.79 -13.26 -23.47
N SER A 85 -62.95 -14.28 -23.25
CA SER A 85 -61.79 -14.20 -22.39
C SER A 85 -60.66 -15.15 -22.78
N GLY A 86 -59.44 -14.79 -22.38
CA GLY A 86 -58.23 -15.60 -22.43
C GLY A 86 -57.44 -15.45 -21.13
N THR A 87 -56.46 -16.33 -20.92
CA THR A 87 -55.60 -16.30 -19.73
C THR A 87 -54.13 -16.47 -20.10
N VAL A 88 -53.25 -15.90 -19.28
CA VAL A 88 -51.80 -16.13 -19.35
C VAL A 88 -51.26 -16.32 -17.94
N ASN A 89 -50.28 -17.20 -17.80
CA ASN A 89 -49.62 -17.49 -16.54
C ASN A 89 -48.31 -16.72 -16.48
N ILE A 90 -48.06 -16.13 -15.32
CA ILE A 90 -46.78 -15.54 -14.91
C ILE A 90 -46.27 -16.44 -13.77
N PRO A 91 -45.24 -17.26 -14.02
CA PRO A 91 -44.71 -18.14 -12.97
C PRO A 91 -44.05 -17.29 -11.88
N THR A 92 -44.36 -17.58 -10.62
CA THR A 92 -43.54 -17.15 -9.48
C THR A 92 -42.48 -18.21 -9.21
N PHE A 93 -41.36 -17.79 -8.62
CA PHE A 93 -40.42 -18.76 -8.05
C PHE A 93 -40.82 -19.06 -6.60
N ALA A 94 -40.35 -20.20 -6.10
CA ALA A 94 -40.36 -20.51 -4.68
C ALA A 94 -38.92 -20.69 -4.27
N ASP A 95 -38.48 -19.94 -3.27
CA ASP A 95 -37.18 -20.12 -2.68
C ASP A 95 -37.28 -20.64 -1.23
N THR A 96 -36.21 -20.49 -0.45
CA THR A 96 -36.14 -20.99 0.93
C THR A 96 -35.89 -19.89 1.95
N VAL A 97 -35.85 -18.64 1.49
CA VAL A 97 -35.70 -17.43 2.28
C VAL A 97 -37.09 -17.03 2.78
N THR A 98 -37.18 -16.56 4.03
CA THR A 98 -38.46 -16.09 4.58
C THR A 98 -38.53 -14.58 4.42
N GLU A 99 -39.41 -14.11 3.54
CA GLU A 99 -39.70 -12.68 3.37
C GLU A 99 -40.70 -12.21 4.45
N THR A 100 -40.41 -11.06 5.06
CA THR A 100 -41.30 -10.52 6.12
C THR A 100 -42.39 -9.59 5.58
N THR A 101 -42.21 -9.10 4.35
CA THR A 101 -43.08 -8.17 3.65
C THR A 101 -43.57 -8.78 2.35
N PRO A 102 -44.89 -8.90 2.12
CA PRO A 102 -45.41 -9.42 0.86
C PRO A 102 -45.12 -8.51 -0.33
N ASP A 103 -44.65 -9.09 -1.43
CA ASP A 103 -44.36 -8.36 -2.66
C ASP A 103 -45.58 -8.10 -3.54
N THR A 104 -45.46 -7.09 -4.39
CA THR A 104 -46.49 -6.66 -5.31
C THR A 104 -45.99 -6.71 -6.74
N LEU A 105 -46.70 -7.44 -7.60
CA LEU A 105 -46.46 -7.44 -9.04
C LEU A 105 -47.60 -6.73 -9.74
N VAL A 106 -47.29 -5.67 -10.48
CA VAL A 106 -48.25 -4.92 -11.29
C VAL A 106 -47.91 -5.13 -12.77
N VAL A 107 -48.89 -5.54 -13.57
CA VAL A 107 -48.76 -5.67 -15.02
C VAL A 107 -49.71 -4.72 -15.74
N THR A 108 -49.20 -4.04 -16.76
CA THR A 108 -49.96 -3.17 -17.66
C THR A 108 -50.16 -3.83 -19.01
N GLY A 109 -51.35 -3.71 -19.58
CA GLY A 109 -51.69 -4.29 -20.88
C GLY A 109 -51.78 -3.27 -22.00
N THR A 110 -51.26 -3.64 -23.16
CA THR A 110 -51.42 -2.91 -24.42
C THR A 110 -52.04 -3.84 -25.48
N PRO A 111 -53.20 -3.48 -26.07
CA PRO A 111 -53.80 -4.27 -27.14
C PRO A 111 -52.92 -4.24 -28.39
N GLU A 112 -52.71 -5.39 -29.01
CA GLU A 112 -51.97 -5.48 -30.29
C GLU A 112 -52.84 -5.13 -31.51
N SER A 113 -54.14 -4.91 -31.31
CA SER A 113 -55.12 -4.51 -32.33
C SER A 113 -55.95 -3.33 -31.80
N GLY A 114 -56.62 -2.58 -32.69
CA GLY A 114 -57.30 -1.30 -32.38
C GLY A 114 -58.53 -1.35 -31.46
N ALA A 115 -58.52 -2.24 -30.47
CA ALA A 115 -59.43 -2.28 -29.32
C ALA A 115 -58.99 -1.25 -28.26
N ASP A 116 -59.95 -0.69 -27.53
CA ASP A 116 -59.69 0.29 -26.48
C ASP A 116 -59.57 -0.42 -25.11
N MET A 117 -58.56 -0.08 -24.30
CA MET A 117 -58.46 -0.57 -22.92
C MET A 117 -59.39 0.23 -22.00
N VAL A 118 -60.20 -0.47 -21.20
CA VAL A 118 -61.03 0.15 -20.14
C VAL A 118 -60.42 -0.06 -18.75
N SER A 119 -59.79 -1.22 -18.52
CA SER A 119 -58.96 -1.49 -17.33
C SER A 119 -57.64 -2.10 -17.79
N GLY A 120 -56.57 -1.30 -17.69
CA GLY A 120 -55.25 -1.59 -18.25
C GLY A 120 -54.32 -2.37 -17.35
N THR A 121 -54.70 -2.68 -16.12
CA THR A 121 -53.79 -3.15 -15.06
C THR A 121 -54.32 -4.38 -14.35
N ALA A 122 -53.45 -5.34 -14.06
CA ALA A 122 -53.68 -6.38 -13.07
C ALA A 122 -52.58 -6.31 -12.01
N SER A 123 -52.93 -6.54 -10.74
CA SER A 123 -52.00 -6.49 -9.61
C SER A 123 -52.18 -7.75 -8.76
N PHE A 124 -51.05 -8.30 -8.34
CA PHE A 124 -50.94 -9.46 -7.47
C PHE A 124 -50.17 -9.07 -6.21
N VAL A 125 -50.51 -9.73 -5.10
CA VAL A 125 -49.70 -9.77 -3.90
C VAL A 125 -49.07 -11.16 -3.82
N ILE A 126 -47.76 -11.24 -3.85
CA ILE A 126 -46.97 -12.46 -3.66
C ILE A 126 -46.75 -12.61 -2.16
N THR A 127 -46.96 -13.81 -1.62
CA THR A 127 -46.73 -14.09 -0.21
C THR A 127 -45.79 -15.28 -0.09
N ASP A 128 -44.74 -15.10 0.71
CA ASP A 128 -43.79 -16.13 1.11
C ASP A 128 -44.47 -17.45 1.52
N ASP A 129 -43.92 -18.55 1.01
CA ASP A 129 -44.33 -19.93 1.30
C ASP A 129 -43.48 -20.61 2.40
N GLY A 130 -42.45 -19.90 2.87
CA GLY A 130 -41.29 -20.44 3.54
C GLY A 130 -41.38 -20.57 5.05
N MET A 131 -41.42 -21.83 5.50
CA MET A 131 -40.82 -22.30 6.76
C MET A 131 -39.28 -22.27 6.70
N GLY A 132 -38.71 -21.19 6.16
CA GLY A 132 -37.28 -20.97 5.99
C GLY A 132 -36.57 -20.53 7.26
N SER A 133 -35.24 -20.50 7.21
CA SER A 133 -34.45 -19.81 8.23
C SER A 133 -34.35 -18.36 7.80
N ALA A 134 -34.56 -17.40 8.70
CA ALA A 134 -34.22 -16.02 8.40
C ALA A 134 -32.75 -15.95 7.96
N PRO A 135 -32.42 -15.23 6.87
CA PRO A 135 -31.05 -15.15 6.39
C PRO A 135 -30.16 -14.50 7.46
N THR A 136 -28.89 -14.90 7.48
CA THR A 136 -27.88 -14.36 8.38
C THR A 136 -26.82 -13.60 7.62
N ILE A 137 -26.16 -12.67 8.30
CA ILE A 137 -25.08 -11.87 7.72
C ILE A 137 -23.74 -12.57 7.95
N ARG A 138 -22.90 -12.62 6.91
CA ARG A 138 -21.53 -13.17 6.97
C ARG A 138 -20.52 -12.17 6.37
N VAL A 139 -19.32 -12.11 6.97
CA VAL A 139 -18.15 -11.45 6.36
C VAL A 139 -17.37 -12.50 5.58
N ARG A 140 -17.13 -12.26 4.28
CA ARG A 140 -16.51 -13.24 3.37
C ARG A 140 -14.98 -13.16 3.30
N THR A 141 -14.36 -12.05 3.70
CA THR A 141 -12.96 -11.79 3.34
C THR A 141 -11.99 -12.76 4.00
N ASP A 142 -11.11 -13.38 3.21
CA ASP A 142 -10.00 -14.23 3.67
C ASP A 142 -8.74 -13.42 4.05
N PHE A 143 -8.70 -12.14 3.66
CA PHE A 143 -7.60 -11.22 3.92
C PHE A 143 -8.04 -10.21 4.97
N TYR A 144 -7.31 -10.18 6.09
CA TYR A 144 -7.67 -9.40 7.26
C TYR A 144 -6.62 -8.33 7.59
N GLY A 145 -5.66 -8.06 6.71
CA GLY A 145 -4.60 -7.08 6.95
C GLY A 145 -4.69 -5.91 5.97
N ALA A 146 -4.25 -4.72 6.38
CA ALA A 146 -3.83 -3.67 5.44
C ALA A 146 -2.67 -2.88 6.07
N VAL A 147 -1.88 -2.24 5.21
CA VAL A 147 -0.82 -1.32 5.63
C VAL A 147 -1.45 0.04 5.93
N GLU A 148 -0.93 0.78 6.92
CA GLU A 148 -1.47 2.09 7.26
C GLU A 148 -1.53 3.04 6.04
N VAL A 149 -0.51 2.98 5.18
CA VAL A 149 -0.44 3.72 3.91
C VAL A 149 -1.53 3.38 2.88
N ASP A 150 -2.11 2.17 2.92
CA ASP A 150 -3.24 1.79 2.04
C ASP A 150 -4.51 2.58 2.41
N GLY A 151 -4.51 3.17 3.62
CA GLY A 151 -5.50 4.10 4.13
C GLY A 151 -6.86 3.46 4.42
N ASN A 152 -7.11 2.20 4.03
CA ASN A 152 -8.37 1.50 4.28
C ASN A 152 -8.23 -0.03 4.30
N ILE A 153 -8.88 -0.67 5.28
CA ILE A 153 -9.24 -2.09 5.23
C ILE A 153 -10.60 -2.24 4.53
N GLN A 154 -10.70 -3.17 3.57
CA GLN A 154 -11.93 -3.47 2.84
C GLN A 154 -12.55 -4.80 3.28
N LEU A 155 -13.79 -4.75 3.77
CA LEU A 155 -14.57 -5.92 4.19
C LEU A 155 -15.74 -6.15 3.23
N ILE A 156 -15.87 -7.37 2.75
CA ILE A 156 -17.03 -7.83 1.97
C ILE A 156 -18.02 -8.49 2.91
N VAL A 157 -19.25 -7.99 2.90
CA VAL A 157 -20.39 -8.52 3.68
C VAL A 157 -21.46 -9.04 2.74
N GLU A 158 -21.99 -10.23 3.05
CA GLU A 158 -22.99 -10.95 2.26
C GLU A 158 -24.12 -11.48 3.17
N LEU A 159 -25.31 -11.66 2.61
CA LEU A 159 -26.39 -12.41 3.26
C LEU A 159 -26.31 -13.88 2.86
N ILE A 160 -26.54 -14.77 3.81
CA ILE A 160 -26.55 -16.22 3.60
C ILE A 160 -27.82 -16.87 4.14
N ASP A 161 -28.25 -17.95 3.51
CA ASP A 161 -29.34 -18.79 4.01
C ASP A 161 -28.88 -19.75 5.12
N GLY A 162 -29.80 -20.57 5.64
CA GLY A 162 -29.49 -21.61 6.63
C GLY A 162 -28.55 -22.73 6.13
N ASN A 163 -28.27 -22.79 4.83
CA ASN A 163 -27.31 -23.71 4.22
C ASN A 163 -25.93 -23.07 3.98
N GLY A 164 -25.81 -21.75 4.17
CA GLY A 164 -24.60 -20.97 3.96
C GLY A 164 -24.40 -20.45 2.53
N ASP A 165 -25.43 -20.59 1.69
CA ASP A 165 -25.46 -20.10 0.31
C ASP A 165 -25.83 -18.60 0.29
N VAL A 166 -25.20 -17.83 -0.60
CA VAL A 166 -25.40 -16.38 -0.68
C VAL A 166 -26.79 -16.07 -1.25
N VAL A 167 -27.53 -15.22 -0.54
CA VAL A 167 -28.87 -14.77 -0.93
C VAL A 167 -28.90 -13.27 -1.21
N PRO A 168 -29.88 -12.79 -2.00
CA PRO A 168 -29.94 -11.41 -2.42
C PRO A 168 -30.46 -10.47 -1.30
N ILE A 169 -30.16 -9.19 -1.43
CA ILE A 169 -30.64 -8.13 -0.51
C ILE A 169 -31.85 -7.45 -1.19
N GLU A 170 -33.05 -7.92 -0.87
CA GLU A 170 -34.28 -7.53 -1.58
C GLU A 170 -35.00 -6.35 -0.93
N ASP A 171 -35.05 -6.28 0.41
CA ASP A 171 -35.76 -5.22 1.12
C ASP A 171 -34.90 -3.98 1.35
N ALA A 172 -35.47 -2.80 1.02
CA ALA A 172 -34.87 -1.47 1.15
C ALA A 172 -34.58 -1.01 2.60
N ASP A 173 -34.56 -1.93 3.56
CA ASP A 173 -34.13 -1.63 4.92
C ASP A 173 -32.62 -1.43 4.91
N THR A 174 -32.21 -0.20 5.18
CA THR A 174 -30.81 0.12 5.40
C THR A 174 -30.36 -0.60 6.66
N ILE A 175 -29.75 -1.78 6.50
CA ILE A 175 -29.13 -2.47 7.62
C ILE A 175 -27.83 -1.71 7.90
N GLY A 176 -27.90 -0.78 8.83
CA GLY A 176 -26.73 -0.08 9.35
C GLY A 176 -25.94 -1.05 10.21
N PHE A 177 -24.65 -1.20 9.95
CA PHE A 177 -23.74 -1.87 10.86
C PHE A 177 -22.96 -0.84 11.64
N VAL A 178 -22.88 -1.04 12.95
CA VAL A 178 -21.89 -0.37 13.78
C VAL A 178 -20.85 -1.41 14.15
N PHE A 179 -19.60 -1.17 13.79
CA PHE A 179 -18.52 -1.93 14.39
C PHE A 179 -18.35 -1.44 15.81
N THR A 180 -18.50 -2.36 16.76
CA THR A 180 -18.21 -2.06 18.16
C THR A 180 -16.79 -2.50 18.45
N ASP A 181 -15.96 -1.52 18.78
CA ASP A 181 -14.61 -1.75 19.27
C ASP A 181 -14.68 -2.32 20.70
N GLU A 182 -14.17 -3.55 20.86
CA GLU A 182 -13.93 -4.15 22.17
C GLU A 182 -12.46 -3.97 22.60
N THR A 183 -12.05 -2.73 22.89
CA THR A 183 -10.81 -2.40 23.64
C THR A 183 -10.58 -3.24 24.91
N ALA A 184 -11.58 -3.98 25.40
CA ALA A 184 -11.51 -4.86 26.56
C ALA A 184 -10.95 -6.28 26.28
N ILE A 185 -10.79 -6.73 25.02
CA ILE A 185 -10.47 -8.15 24.71
C ILE A 185 -9.10 -8.35 24.02
N GLY A 186 -8.28 -7.30 23.96
CA GLY A 186 -6.84 -7.44 23.76
C GLY A 186 -6.34 -7.31 22.34
N GLY A 187 -6.95 -6.43 21.53
CA GLY A 187 -6.25 -5.81 20.39
C GLY A 187 -5.12 -4.89 20.87
N THR A 188 -4.10 -4.70 20.03
CA THR A 188 -3.02 -3.74 20.29
C THR A 188 -3.33 -2.35 19.73
N GLY A 189 -4.09 -2.27 18.63
CA GLY A 189 -4.46 -1.00 18.02
C GLY A 189 -5.55 -0.24 18.78
N ALA A 190 -5.38 1.08 18.81
CA ALA A 190 -6.19 2.12 19.39
C ALA A 190 -7.08 2.84 18.36
N ALA A 191 -8.40 2.74 18.57
CA ALA A 191 -9.35 3.50 17.76
C ALA A 191 -9.19 5.02 17.88
N GLY A 192 -9.18 5.70 16.73
CA GLY A 192 -8.93 7.14 16.62
C GLY A 192 -7.46 7.52 16.63
N ASP A 193 -6.56 6.55 16.80
CA ASP A 193 -5.11 6.66 16.62
C ASP A 193 -4.71 5.90 15.35
N ASP A 194 -5.02 4.60 15.24
CA ASP A 194 -4.56 3.73 14.14
C ASP A 194 -5.68 3.38 13.14
N TYR A 195 -6.95 3.44 13.58
CA TYR A 195 -8.10 3.21 12.71
C TYR A 195 -9.35 3.99 13.11
N ASP A 196 -10.22 4.28 12.13
CA ASP A 196 -11.51 4.93 12.36
C ASP A 196 -12.60 3.90 12.69
N ASN A 197 -12.98 3.86 13.98
CA ASN A 197 -14.05 2.98 14.47
C ASN A 197 -15.47 3.52 14.24
N THR A 198 -15.63 4.63 13.53
CA THR A 198 -16.94 5.22 13.20
C THR A 198 -17.48 4.78 11.85
N ALA A 199 -16.76 3.91 11.14
CA ALA A 199 -17.21 3.33 9.88
C ALA A 199 -18.58 2.65 10.08
N THR A 200 -19.53 3.03 9.22
CA THR A 200 -20.84 2.39 9.16
C THR A 200 -21.08 1.97 7.72
N ALA A 201 -21.69 0.81 7.54
CA ALA A 201 -22.12 0.34 6.23
C ALA A 201 -23.62 0.10 6.25
N GLY A 202 -24.27 0.51 5.15
CA GLY A 202 -25.65 0.14 4.87
C GLY A 202 -25.67 -0.99 3.85
N LEU A 203 -26.46 -2.03 4.09
CA LEU A 203 -26.98 -2.84 3.00
C LEU A 203 -28.11 -2.04 2.36
N PHE A 204 -28.01 -1.81 1.05
CA PHE A 204 -29.06 -1.13 0.30
C PHE A 204 -29.75 -2.18 -0.56
N GLY A 205 -31.07 -2.26 -0.46
CA GLY A 205 -31.88 -3.04 -1.39
C GLY A 205 -31.66 -2.56 -2.83
N SER A 206 -31.91 -3.49 -3.76
CA SER A 206 -31.90 -3.33 -5.21
C SER A 206 -32.08 -1.90 -5.74
N MET A 207 -31.10 -1.42 -6.50
CA MET A 207 -31.23 -0.21 -7.31
C MET A 207 -31.66 -0.61 -8.72
N MET A 208 -32.89 -0.26 -9.10
CA MET A 208 -33.48 -0.51 -10.42
C MET A 208 -33.79 -1.99 -10.75
N GLY A 209 -34.21 -2.80 -9.77
CA GLY A 209 -34.66 -4.18 -10.01
C GLY A 209 -33.52 -5.17 -10.27
N VAL A 210 -32.36 -4.92 -9.66
CA VAL A 210 -31.21 -5.82 -9.66
C VAL A 210 -30.79 -6.02 -8.21
N ALA A 211 -31.08 -7.20 -7.67
CA ALA A 211 -30.65 -7.58 -6.34
C ALA A 211 -29.11 -7.57 -6.23
N THR A 212 -28.59 -6.94 -5.17
CA THR A 212 -27.17 -7.00 -4.82
C THR A 212 -26.95 -8.15 -3.85
N VAL A 213 -25.85 -8.89 -4.04
CA VAL A 213 -25.48 -10.04 -3.20
C VAL A 213 -24.42 -9.71 -2.15
N GLU A 214 -23.67 -8.61 -2.34
CA GLU A 214 -22.53 -8.23 -1.51
C GLU A 214 -22.45 -6.70 -1.35
N THR A 215 -21.92 -6.24 -0.20
CA THR A 215 -21.56 -4.84 0.05
C THR A 215 -20.14 -4.73 0.61
N MET A 216 -19.51 -3.58 0.40
CA MET A 216 -18.15 -3.28 0.84
C MET A 216 -18.16 -2.29 1.99
N ILE A 217 -17.41 -2.61 3.05
CA ILE A 217 -17.16 -1.72 4.17
C ILE A 217 -15.70 -1.29 4.11
N SER A 218 -15.48 0.02 4.06
CA SER A 218 -14.14 0.61 4.12
C SER A 218 -13.91 1.13 5.53
N ILE A 219 -12.91 0.59 6.23
CA ILE A 219 -12.45 1.08 7.53
C ILE A 219 -11.19 1.88 7.28
N PRO A 220 -11.22 3.22 7.41
CA PRO A 220 -10.02 4.03 7.29
C PRO A 220 -8.96 3.64 8.31
N LEU A 221 -7.72 3.49 7.84
CA LEU A 221 -6.54 3.44 8.69
C LEU A 221 -5.93 4.83 8.79
N PHE A 222 -5.36 5.12 9.95
CA PHE A 222 -4.57 6.32 10.16
C PHE A 222 -3.10 5.92 10.05
N ASP A 223 -2.41 6.59 9.14
CA ASP A 223 -0.96 6.50 8.94
C ASP A 223 -0.29 7.44 9.94
N ASP A 224 0.38 6.83 10.91
CA ASP A 224 1.06 7.48 12.02
C ASP A 224 2.57 7.67 11.66
N ILE A 225 3.48 7.92 12.61
CA ILE A 225 4.94 8.07 12.31
C ILE A 225 5.81 7.27 13.29
N VAL A 226 5.19 6.36 14.02
CA VAL A 226 5.72 5.63 15.15
C VAL A 226 5.90 4.19 14.70
N PRO A 227 7.14 3.71 14.66
CA PRO A 227 7.38 2.31 14.33
C PRO A 227 6.86 1.41 15.45
N GLU A 228 5.76 0.73 15.17
CA GLU A 228 5.02 -0.16 16.04
C GLU A 228 5.14 -1.61 15.57
N ASN A 229 4.64 -2.54 16.39
CA ASN A 229 4.60 -3.94 15.97
C ASN A 229 3.32 -4.16 15.18
N MET A 230 3.24 -5.21 14.37
CA MET A 230 1.98 -5.61 13.73
C MET A 230 0.83 -5.60 14.75
N GLU A 231 -0.11 -4.70 14.49
CA GLU A 231 -1.21 -4.48 15.39
C GLU A 231 -2.44 -5.26 14.94
N TYR A 232 -3.39 -5.43 15.85
CA TYR A 232 -4.68 -5.93 15.45
C TYR A 232 -5.79 -5.37 16.31
N PHE A 233 -6.98 -5.30 15.72
CA PHE A 233 -8.23 -5.03 16.41
C PHE A 233 -9.25 -6.13 16.05
N GLU A 234 -10.17 -6.40 16.97
CA GLU A 234 -11.26 -7.34 16.73
C GLU A 234 -12.54 -6.55 16.45
N ILE A 235 -13.25 -6.94 15.38
CA ILE A 235 -14.54 -6.37 15.04
C ILE A 235 -15.66 -7.38 15.24
N PHE A 236 -16.80 -6.84 15.65
CA PHE A 236 -18.10 -7.52 15.69
C PHE A 236 -19.08 -6.70 14.86
N LEU A 237 -19.83 -7.36 13.99
CA LEU A 237 -20.95 -6.74 13.27
C LEU A 237 -22.18 -6.72 14.18
N ASP A 238 -22.60 -5.54 14.62
CA ASP A 238 -23.87 -5.36 15.35
C ASP A 238 -24.91 -4.71 14.43
N PRO A 239 -26.09 -5.33 14.19
CA PRO A 239 -27.17 -4.70 13.44
C PRO A 239 -27.69 -3.47 14.20
N ALA A 240 -27.54 -2.29 13.61
CA ALA A 240 -28.00 -1.03 14.19
C ALA A 240 -29.47 -0.78 13.81
N GLY A 241 -30.35 -0.77 14.81
CA GLY A 241 -31.76 -0.42 14.66
C GLY A 241 -32.72 -1.57 14.93
N PRO A 242 -34.01 -1.46 14.52
CA PRO A 242 -35.04 -2.46 14.80
C PRO A 242 -34.98 -3.69 13.86
N SER A 243 -33.92 -3.88 13.09
CA SER A 243 -33.79 -4.99 12.13
C SER A 243 -33.82 -6.34 12.84
N THR A 244 -34.57 -7.29 12.28
CA THR A 244 -34.78 -8.65 12.82
C THR A 244 -33.78 -9.69 12.32
N LEU A 245 -32.82 -9.29 11.48
CA LEU A 245 -31.82 -10.20 10.90
C LEU A 245 -30.77 -10.59 11.93
N ALA A 246 -30.45 -11.88 12.00
CA ALA A 246 -29.44 -12.42 12.89
C ALA A 246 -28.06 -12.41 12.20
N VAL A 247 -26.99 -12.23 12.99
CA VAL A 247 -25.61 -12.36 12.52
C VAL A 247 -25.17 -13.82 12.68
N ASP A 248 -24.42 -14.36 11.70
CA ASP A 248 -23.91 -15.73 11.79
C ASP A 248 -23.02 -15.94 13.04
N ALA A 249 -22.96 -17.17 13.55
CA ALA A 249 -22.40 -17.49 14.87
C ALA A 249 -20.89 -17.25 15.01
N VAL A 250 -20.17 -16.96 13.91
CA VAL A 250 -18.77 -16.51 13.94
C VAL A 250 -18.75 -14.99 14.11
N THR A 251 -18.60 -14.57 15.35
CA THR A 251 -18.93 -13.20 15.79
C THR A 251 -17.72 -12.28 15.87
N ARG A 252 -16.51 -12.75 15.54
CA ARG A 252 -15.28 -11.95 15.69
C ARG A 252 -14.38 -12.13 14.49
N HIS A 253 -14.06 -11.02 13.83
CA HIS A 253 -13.01 -10.97 12.82
C HIS A 253 -11.86 -10.16 13.38
N ARG A 254 -10.66 -10.75 13.33
CA ARG A 254 -9.43 -10.08 13.72
C ARG A 254 -8.85 -9.41 12.50
N LEU A 255 -8.71 -8.10 12.55
CA LEU A 255 -8.10 -7.28 11.51
C LEU A 255 -6.71 -6.86 11.96
N PHE A 256 -5.73 -7.04 11.09
CA PHE A 256 -4.33 -6.70 11.31
C PHE A 256 -4.03 -5.36 10.65
N ILE A 257 -3.25 -4.54 11.34
CA ILE A 257 -2.68 -3.31 10.83
C ILE A 257 -1.18 -3.59 10.71
N GLU A 258 -0.68 -3.52 9.48
CA GLU A 258 0.75 -3.57 9.22
C GLU A 258 1.27 -2.14 9.25
N ASP A 259 2.01 -1.82 10.31
CA ASP A 259 2.77 -0.58 10.38
C ASP A 259 3.84 -0.56 9.26
N ASP A 260 3.86 0.49 8.44
CA ASP A 260 4.90 0.74 7.45
C ASP A 260 6.01 1.70 7.91
N ASP A 261 5.92 2.21 9.14
CA ASP A 261 6.99 2.97 9.74
C ASP A 261 8.15 2.08 10.16
N LYS A 262 9.35 2.59 9.92
CA LYS A 262 10.60 1.90 10.30
C LYS A 262 11.23 2.57 11.50
N PRO A 263 11.85 1.81 12.41
CA PRO A 263 12.74 2.38 13.40
C PRO A 263 13.84 3.16 12.70
N GLU A 264 13.71 4.49 12.72
CA GLU A 264 14.65 5.34 12.04
C GLU A 264 15.91 5.49 12.88
N ILE A 265 16.96 4.80 12.46
CA ILE A 265 18.25 4.85 13.15
C ILE A 265 19.23 5.64 12.31
N PHE A 266 19.47 6.86 12.76
CA PHE A 266 20.40 7.76 12.11
C PHE A 266 21.69 7.87 12.92
N LEU A 267 22.80 7.69 12.21
CA LEU A 267 24.07 8.25 12.64
C LEU A 267 24.38 9.51 11.87
N LEU A 268 24.47 10.62 12.59
CA LEU A 268 24.93 11.88 12.04
C LEU A 268 26.36 12.16 12.49
N ASN A 269 27.25 12.29 11.52
CA ASN A 269 28.65 12.58 11.77
C ASN A 269 29.01 13.98 11.27
N SER A 270 29.36 14.88 12.19
CA SER A 270 29.96 16.16 11.80
C SER A 270 31.43 15.99 11.46
N ASP A 271 31.86 16.64 10.38
CA ASP A 271 33.28 16.82 10.07
C ASP A 271 34.05 15.47 10.07
N SER A 272 33.48 14.43 9.44
CA SER A 272 34.00 13.04 9.38
C SER A 272 35.43 12.89 8.83
N VAL A 273 36.01 14.01 8.36
CA VAL A 273 37.40 14.18 7.98
C VAL A 273 38.08 15.30 8.78
N LEU A 274 38.94 14.94 9.73
CA LEU A 274 39.66 15.87 10.59
C LEU A 274 40.95 16.43 9.95
N PRO A 275 41.11 17.76 9.79
CA PRO A 275 42.36 18.33 9.31
C PRO A 275 43.51 18.19 10.31
N ARG A 276 44.72 17.83 9.86
CA ARG A 276 45.93 17.62 10.69
C ARG A 276 46.28 18.75 11.68
N ARG A 277 45.81 19.97 11.43
CA ARG A 277 46.08 21.17 12.25
C ARG A 277 44.83 21.73 12.94
N SER A 278 43.64 21.21 12.67
CA SER A 278 42.38 21.72 13.23
C SER A 278 42.21 21.29 14.69
N ARG A 279 41.75 22.20 15.58
CA ARG A 279 41.37 21.88 16.98
C ARG A 279 39.89 21.42 17.08
N ARG A 280 39.33 20.83 16.02
CA ARG A 280 37.91 20.50 15.99
C ARG A 280 37.63 19.21 16.75
N THR A 281 36.57 19.24 17.54
CA THR A 281 35.85 18.08 18.06
C THR A 281 35.04 17.48 16.91
N VAL A 282 35.01 16.16 16.80
CA VAL A 282 33.99 15.48 15.98
C VAL A 282 32.84 15.18 16.90
N THR A 283 31.65 15.62 16.53
CA THR A 283 30.41 15.29 17.22
C THR A 283 29.68 14.26 16.39
N GLN A 284 29.40 13.11 17.01
CA GLN A 284 28.60 12.03 16.44
C GLN A 284 27.30 11.95 17.21
N TYR A 285 26.19 11.84 16.49
CA TYR A 285 24.88 11.56 17.06
C TYR A 285 24.46 10.20 16.58
N ALA A 286 24.04 9.35 17.51
CA ALA A 286 23.29 8.13 17.24
C ALA A 286 21.94 8.29 17.92
N PHE A 287 20.84 8.13 17.18
CA PHE A 287 19.52 8.18 17.78
C PHE A 287 18.58 7.17 17.13
N THR A 288 17.57 6.80 17.90
CA THR A 288 16.46 5.91 17.52
C THR A 288 15.17 6.62 17.92
N VAL A 289 14.15 6.44 17.11
CA VAL A 289 12.78 6.91 17.38
C VAL A 289 12.10 6.02 18.43
N ASN A 290 12.51 4.76 18.53
CA ASN A 290 11.97 3.81 19.50
C ASN A 290 12.67 3.93 20.85
N ALA A 291 11.96 4.47 21.85
CA ALA A 291 12.49 4.68 23.20
C ALA A 291 12.94 3.38 23.91
N ASN A 292 12.49 2.22 23.43
CA ASN A 292 12.87 0.90 23.96
C ASN A 292 14.17 0.36 23.35
N ASP A 293 14.66 0.95 22.25
CA ASP A 293 15.88 0.50 21.59
C ASP A 293 17.12 0.94 22.38
N GLY A 294 17.86 -0.05 22.86
CA GLY A 294 19.15 0.19 23.52
C GLY A 294 20.23 0.51 22.49
N ILE A 295 20.65 1.77 22.37
CA ILE A 295 21.84 2.11 21.60
C ILE A 295 23.09 1.67 22.37
N THR A 296 23.79 0.68 21.82
CA THR A 296 25.08 0.21 22.33
C THR A 296 26.21 0.77 21.49
N TRP A 297 27.27 1.24 22.14
CA TRP A 297 28.44 1.78 21.49
C TRP A 297 29.66 0.89 21.70
N GLU A 298 30.38 0.61 20.61
CA GLU A 298 31.67 -0.05 20.65
C GLU A 298 32.74 0.77 19.91
N SER A 299 33.99 0.63 20.37
CA SER A 299 35.13 1.22 19.67
C SER A 299 36.29 0.25 19.51
N GLY A 300 37.07 0.48 18.47
CA GLY A 300 38.27 -0.30 18.19
C GLY A 300 39.35 -0.20 19.29
N PRO A 301 40.43 -1.00 19.19
CA PRO A 301 41.42 -1.22 20.25
C PRO A 301 42.30 -0.01 20.62
N TYR A 302 42.08 1.16 20.00
CA TYR A 302 42.84 2.38 20.25
C TYR A 302 41.90 3.49 20.72
N LEU A 303 41.49 3.40 21.99
CA LEU A 303 40.73 4.43 22.69
C LEU A 303 41.33 5.82 22.44
N LEU A 304 40.50 6.75 21.97
CA LEU A 304 40.76 8.17 22.20
C LEU A 304 40.41 8.38 23.68
N SER A 305 41.42 8.68 24.50
CA SER A 305 41.26 8.82 25.96
C SER A 305 40.39 10.00 26.40
N ASP A 306 39.91 10.81 25.45
CA ASP A 306 39.35 12.13 25.66
C ASP A 306 37.98 12.26 24.96
N SER A 307 37.15 11.20 24.92
CA SER A 307 35.76 11.32 24.45
C SER A 307 34.82 11.67 25.60
N ILE A 308 33.81 12.49 25.32
CA ILE A 308 32.71 12.81 26.24
C ILE A 308 31.44 12.27 25.61
N GLU A 309 30.71 11.48 26.40
CA GLU A 309 29.44 10.86 26.03
C GLU A 309 28.34 11.45 26.89
N SER A 310 27.20 11.75 26.28
CA SER A 310 26.01 12.24 26.98
C SER A 310 24.75 11.79 26.26
N ASP A 311 23.77 11.34 27.04
CA ASP A 311 22.41 11.10 26.53
C ASP A 311 21.79 12.41 26.07
N ILE A 312 21.06 12.36 24.96
CA ILE A 312 20.32 13.51 24.43
C ILE A 312 18.89 13.09 24.11
N GLY A 313 17.97 14.04 24.32
CA GLY A 313 16.65 14.01 23.70
C GLY A 313 16.56 15.16 22.71
N VAL A 314 16.41 14.86 21.43
CA VAL A 314 16.30 15.87 20.36
C VAL A 314 15.10 15.53 19.50
N ALA A 315 14.15 16.47 19.38
CA ALA A 315 12.95 16.34 18.54
C ALA A 315 12.17 15.03 18.75
N GLY A 316 12.05 14.57 20.00
CA GLY A 316 11.34 13.31 20.33
C GLY A 316 12.20 12.04 20.23
N ALA A 317 13.37 12.10 19.59
CA ALA A 317 14.30 10.97 19.51
C ALA A 317 15.26 10.91 20.71
N ASN A 318 15.56 9.69 21.16
CA ASN A 318 16.57 9.43 22.18
C ASN A 318 17.90 9.04 21.52
N GLY A 319 19.01 9.55 22.04
CA GLY A 319 20.30 9.30 21.43
C GLY A 319 21.51 9.55 22.30
N ILE A 320 22.66 9.29 21.72
CA ILE A 320 23.98 9.47 22.32
C ILE A 320 24.75 10.52 21.52
N GLU A 321 25.17 11.59 22.18
CA GLU A 321 26.16 12.53 21.64
C GLU A 321 27.55 12.09 22.06
N LEU A 322 28.41 11.83 21.07
CA LEU A 322 29.82 11.52 21.28
C LEU A 322 30.69 12.67 20.77
N ASN A 323 31.32 13.37 21.71
CA ASN A 323 32.29 14.42 21.44
C ASN A 323 33.71 13.86 21.49
N ILE A 324 34.34 13.78 20.33
CA ILE A 324 35.68 13.21 20.20
C ILE A 324 36.71 14.33 20.21
N LEU A 325 37.39 14.52 21.35
CA LEU A 325 38.40 15.54 21.51
C LEU A 325 39.71 15.16 20.82
N ARG A 326 40.42 16.19 20.35
CA ARG A 326 41.73 16.02 19.73
C ARG A 326 42.79 15.64 20.79
N PRO A 327 43.56 14.56 20.61
CA PRO A 327 44.62 14.19 21.56
C PRO A 327 45.73 15.26 21.64
N SER A 328 46.10 15.61 22.88
CA SER A 328 46.94 16.76 23.22
C SER A 328 48.46 16.59 22.96
N SER A 329 48.97 15.36 22.71
CA SER A 329 50.42 15.09 22.74
C SER A 329 51.06 14.53 21.44
N ARG A 330 52.41 14.52 21.38
CA ARG A 330 53.26 14.14 20.23
C ARG A 330 53.09 12.70 19.73
N THR A 331 52.26 11.87 20.36
CA THR A 331 51.76 10.58 19.83
C THR A 331 50.78 10.79 18.68
N ARG A 332 51.25 11.46 17.63
CA ARG A 332 50.63 11.44 16.29
C ARG A 332 50.39 9.97 15.93
N LYS A 333 49.17 9.57 15.55
CA LYS A 333 48.76 8.29 14.89
C LYS A 333 47.84 7.35 15.71
N ARG A 334 46.70 7.82 16.22
CA ARG A 334 45.62 6.89 16.61
C ARG A 334 44.31 7.50 16.14
N PHE A 335 43.73 6.93 15.08
CA PHE A 335 42.35 7.16 14.69
C PHE A 335 41.65 5.81 14.88
N ASN A 336 40.48 5.84 15.52
CA ASN A 336 39.71 4.66 15.86
C ASN A 336 38.50 4.54 14.94
N TRP A 337 37.84 3.40 14.96
CA TRP A 337 36.50 3.24 14.44
C TRP A 337 35.50 3.23 15.59
N PHE A 338 34.28 3.66 15.29
CA PHE A 338 33.16 3.68 16.22
C PHE A 338 32.01 2.95 15.53
N SER A 339 31.42 1.98 16.22
CA SER A 339 30.20 1.35 15.78
C SER A 339 29.14 1.60 16.80
N TYR A 340 27.96 1.91 16.30
CA TYR A 340 26.75 1.85 17.07
C TYR A 340 26.02 0.59 16.62
N SER A 341 25.49 -0.13 17.59
CA SER A 341 24.62 -1.26 17.36
C SER A 341 23.37 -1.11 18.19
N THR A 342 22.29 -1.56 17.60
CA THR A 342 20.96 -1.61 18.19
C THR A 342 20.29 -2.85 17.61
N THR A 343 19.33 -3.37 18.35
CA THR A 343 18.56 -4.54 17.97
C THR A 343 17.18 -4.06 17.61
N GLU A 344 16.85 -4.13 16.33
CA GLU A 344 15.48 -4.00 15.88
C GLU A 344 14.77 -5.33 16.16
N THR A 345 13.64 -5.29 16.84
CA THR A 345 12.84 -6.48 17.12
C THR A 345 11.73 -6.51 16.09
N THR A 346 11.78 -7.43 15.12
CA THR A 346 10.70 -7.58 14.12
C THR A 346 9.95 -8.90 14.35
N PRO A 347 8.76 -9.10 13.74
CA PRO A 347 8.07 -10.40 13.75
C PRO A 347 8.92 -11.56 13.20
N ALA A 348 9.89 -11.28 12.32
CA ALA A 348 10.83 -12.26 11.76
C ALA A 348 12.06 -12.52 12.66
N GLY A 349 12.24 -11.74 13.73
CA GLY A 349 13.29 -11.90 14.74
C GLY A 349 14.05 -10.60 15.05
N ASP A 350 15.01 -10.71 15.96
CA ASP A 350 15.92 -9.60 16.32
C ASP A 350 16.94 -9.37 15.19
N PHE A 351 16.83 -8.25 14.49
CA PHE A 351 17.79 -7.82 13.49
C PHE A 351 18.78 -6.82 14.09
N PRO A 352 20.08 -7.16 14.15
CA PRO A 352 21.06 -6.22 14.63
C PRO A 352 21.38 -5.19 13.55
N LEU A 353 20.90 -3.96 13.74
CA LEU A 353 21.26 -2.82 12.93
C LEU A 353 22.68 -2.36 13.34
N PHE A 354 23.66 -2.80 12.56
CA PHE A 354 25.05 -2.40 12.73
C PHE A 354 25.39 -1.23 11.82
N THR A 355 25.67 -0.08 12.41
CA THR A 355 26.13 1.08 11.65
C THR A 355 27.47 1.56 12.19
N THR A 356 28.50 1.40 11.35
CA THR A 356 29.89 1.71 11.70
C THR A 356 30.34 2.96 10.95
N THR A 357 30.83 3.94 11.69
CA THR A 357 31.37 5.17 11.13
C THR A 357 32.87 5.28 11.40
N PHE A 358 33.59 5.85 10.43
CA PHE A 358 35.05 5.95 10.48
C PHE A 358 35.48 7.41 10.38
N ILE A 359 36.19 7.90 11.40
CA ILE A 359 36.78 9.24 11.36
C ILE A 359 38.13 9.16 10.66
N SER A 360 38.20 9.76 9.48
CA SER A 360 39.48 9.90 8.78
C SER A 360 40.17 11.20 9.12
N ALA A 361 41.47 11.28 8.85
CA ALA A 361 42.20 12.53 9.00
C ALA A 361 43.01 12.87 7.76
N THR A 362 43.17 14.17 7.50
CA THR A 362 43.88 14.64 6.32
C THR A 362 45.37 14.87 6.58
N GLY A 363 46.15 14.88 5.50
CA GLY A 363 47.57 15.23 5.51
C GLY A 363 47.85 16.72 5.69
N ARG A 364 49.09 17.14 5.44
CA ARG A 364 49.50 18.57 5.48
C ARG A 364 48.85 19.28 4.27
N ARG A 365 48.17 20.42 4.49
CA ARG A 365 47.41 21.20 3.47
C ARG A 365 46.06 20.61 3.00
N GLY A 366 45.34 19.85 3.84
CA GLY A 366 43.98 19.39 3.52
C GLY A 366 43.88 18.26 2.48
N ARG A 367 45.00 17.84 1.88
CA ARG A 367 45.03 16.62 1.05
C ARG A 367 44.91 15.39 1.93
N ALA A 368 43.81 14.67 1.84
CA ALA A 368 43.77 13.32 2.36
C ALA A 368 44.74 12.40 1.59
N LEU A 369 45.28 11.41 2.29
CA LEU A 369 46.31 10.52 1.75
C LEU A 369 45.77 9.14 1.35
N ILE A 370 44.60 8.78 1.88
CA ILE A 370 43.70 7.66 1.58
C ILE A 370 42.31 8.24 1.88
N ASN A 371 41.42 8.24 0.90
CA ASN A 371 40.03 8.69 1.07
C ASN A 371 39.15 7.74 0.29
N VAL A 372 38.36 6.93 0.98
CA VAL A 372 37.33 6.13 0.33
C VAL A 372 36.31 7.10 -0.29
N LEU A 373 35.99 6.87 -1.56
CA LEU A 373 35.00 7.63 -2.30
C LEU A 373 33.60 7.04 -2.11
N THR A 374 33.52 5.72 -1.97
CA THR A 374 32.32 5.03 -1.50
C THR A 374 32.13 5.32 -0.01
N GLY A 375 30.87 5.34 0.46
CA GLY A 375 30.56 5.52 1.88
C GLY A 375 31.27 4.50 2.78
N PRO A 376 31.33 4.74 4.11
CA PRO A 376 31.90 3.79 5.07
C PRO A 376 31.19 2.42 5.10
N THR A 377 29.95 2.33 4.61
CA THR A 377 29.18 1.09 4.48
C THR A 377 28.59 0.98 3.08
N ILE A 378 28.63 -0.22 2.48
CA ILE A 378 28.10 -0.56 1.16
C ILE A 378 27.27 -1.84 1.29
N THR A 379 26.10 -1.86 0.68
CA THR A 379 25.26 -3.06 0.61
C THR A 379 25.36 -3.71 -0.75
N VAL A 380 25.44 -5.04 -0.77
CA VAL A 380 25.49 -5.85 -1.99
C VAL A 380 24.36 -6.87 -1.97
N CYS A 381 23.69 -7.08 -3.10
CA CYS A 381 22.59 -8.06 -3.18
C CYS A 381 23.07 -9.37 -3.82
N PRO A 382 22.55 -10.54 -3.39
CA PRO A 382 22.70 -11.78 -4.13
C PRO A 382 22.08 -11.69 -5.52
N ALA A 383 22.58 -12.49 -6.47
CA ALA A 383 22.01 -12.55 -7.82
C ALA A 383 20.67 -13.28 -7.87
N SER A 384 20.46 -14.24 -6.97
CA SER A 384 19.23 -15.03 -6.85
C SER A 384 19.10 -15.63 -5.45
N LEU A 385 17.93 -16.19 -5.13
CA LEU A 385 17.69 -16.97 -3.91
C LEU A 385 17.99 -18.47 -4.04
N THR A 386 18.66 -18.89 -5.12
CA THR A 386 18.96 -20.33 -5.28
C THR A 386 19.86 -20.81 -4.15
N VAL A 387 19.54 -21.98 -3.58
CA VAL A 387 20.34 -22.57 -2.49
C VAL A 387 21.79 -22.74 -2.97
N GLY A 388 22.72 -22.05 -2.32
CA GLY A 388 24.13 -22.04 -2.72
C GLY A 388 24.51 -20.93 -3.71
N GLU A 389 23.65 -19.94 -3.94
CA GLU A 389 24.01 -18.72 -4.67
C GLU A 389 25.25 -18.07 -4.02
N THR A 390 26.21 -17.74 -4.87
CA THR A 390 27.45 -17.07 -4.44
C THR A 390 27.73 -15.82 -5.24
N ASN A 391 27.03 -15.58 -6.34
CA ASN A 391 27.21 -14.40 -7.17
C ASN A 391 26.40 -13.23 -6.61
N LEU A 392 26.94 -12.03 -6.81
CA LEU A 392 26.21 -10.79 -6.58
C LEU A 392 25.34 -10.48 -7.80
N GLY A 393 24.20 -9.82 -7.58
CA GLY A 393 23.39 -9.29 -8.67
C GLY A 393 24.16 -8.29 -9.52
N ASN A 394 24.98 -7.46 -8.86
CA ASN A 394 25.95 -6.56 -9.50
C ASN A 394 27.27 -6.60 -8.74
N GLU A 395 28.40 -6.55 -9.46
CA GLU A 395 29.70 -6.38 -8.83
C GLU A 395 29.83 -4.98 -8.22
N GLU A 396 30.36 -4.90 -7.00
CA GLU A 396 30.60 -3.63 -6.34
C GLU A 396 32.09 -3.31 -6.23
N THR A 397 32.45 -2.03 -6.24
CA THR A 397 33.87 -1.62 -6.17
C THR A 397 34.11 -0.54 -5.13
N ILE A 398 34.96 -0.86 -4.17
CA ILE A 398 35.45 0.11 -3.19
C ILE A 398 36.52 0.97 -3.85
N PHE A 399 36.29 2.28 -3.93
CA PHE A 399 37.25 3.23 -4.51
C PHE A 399 37.94 4.08 -3.46
N VAL A 400 39.25 4.32 -3.66
CA VAL A 400 40.05 5.24 -2.86
C VAL A 400 40.63 6.32 -3.76
N MET A 401 40.49 7.59 -3.38
CA MET A 401 41.15 8.69 -4.09
C MET A 401 42.65 8.46 -4.18
N GLY A 402 43.14 8.40 -5.41
CA GLY A 402 44.55 8.27 -5.73
C GLY A 402 45.34 9.54 -5.35
N GLY A 403 46.54 9.34 -4.80
CA GLY A 403 47.47 10.43 -4.51
C GLY A 403 48.92 9.94 -4.36
N PRO A 404 49.89 10.82 -4.04
CA PRO A 404 51.28 10.44 -3.82
C PRO A 404 51.41 9.40 -2.70
N GLY A 405 51.56 8.13 -3.10
CA GLY A 405 51.60 6.98 -2.20
C GLY A 405 50.54 5.90 -2.43
N SER A 406 49.68 6.00 -3.45
CA SER A 406 48.78 4.92 -3.89
C SER A 406 49.52 3.59 -4.12
N ARG A 407 50.73 3.63 -4.70
CA ARG A 407 51.61 2.45 -4.88
C ARG A 407 52.01 1.73 -3.58
N THR A 408 51.84 2.40 -2.43
CA THR A 408 52.13 1.83 -1.11
C THR A 408 50.89 1.30 -0.39
N LEU A 409 49.71 1.42 -0.99
CA LEU A 409 48.46 0.91 -0.40
C LEU A 409 48.52 -0.61 -0.26
N ARG A 410 47.90 -1.09 0.81
CA ARG A 410 47.75 -2.47 1.22
C ARG A 410 46.32 -2.65 1.67
N TRP A 411 45.77 -3.80 1.33
CA TRP A 411 44.40 -4.15 1.64
C TRP A 411 44.37 -5.41 2.50
N SER A 412 43.45 -5.44 3.43
CA SER A 412 43.06 -6.61 4.20
C SER A 412 41.55 -6.60 4.39
N VAL A 413 40.99 -7.73 4.76
CA VAL A 413 39.55 -7.91 5.01
C VAL A 413 39.34 -8.76 6.26
N TYR A 414 38.29 -8.43 7.01
CA TYR A 414 37.72 -9.26 8.05
C TYR A 414 36.40 -9.81 7.50
N ARG A 415 36.39 -11.06 7.04
CA ARG A 415 35.18 -11.66 6.44
C ARG A 415 34.12 -11.97 7.49
N ASP A 416 34.57 -12.37 8.67
CA ASP A 416 33.74 -12.62 9.83
C ASP A 416 34.18 -11.64 10.94
N PRO A 417 33.34 -10.64 11.27
CA PRO A 417 33.62 -9.69 12.33
C PRO A 417 33.79 -10.35 13.71
N ALA A 418 33.07 -11.43 14.00
CA ALA A 418 33.09 -12.13 15.29
C ALA A 418 34.42 -12.84 15.54
N THR A 419 35.00 -13.46 14.50
CA THR A 419 36.31 -14.15 14.63
C THR A 419 37.50 -13.20 14.67
N ARG A 420 37.33 -11.94 14.21
CA ARG A 420 38.37 -10.91 14.14
C ARG A 420 39.64 -11.33 13.37
N ILE A 421 39.55 -12.32 12.47
CA ILE A 421 40.68 -12.80 11.68
C ILE A 421 40.92 -11.87 10.49
N GLU A 422 42.03 -11.13 10.53
CA GLU A 422 42.45 -10.25 9.43
C GLU A 422 43.15 -11.05 8.31
N ARG A 423 42.54 -11.12 7.12
CA ARG A 423 43.16 -11.71 5.93
C ARG A 423 43.77 -10.61 5.05
N ARG A 424 45.04 -10.76 4.67
CA ARG A 424 45.69 -9.83 3.73
C ARG A 424 45.30 -10.15 2.28
N LEU A 425 45.16 -9.11 1.47
CA LEU A 425 44.82 -9.19 0.06
C LEU A 425 45.98 -8.70 -0.82
N PRO A 426 47.05 -9.50 -0.99
CA PRO A 426 48.26 -9.08 -1.70
C PRO A 426 48.05 -8.75 -3.19
N GLU A 427 47.03 -9.32 -3.82
CA GLU A 427 46.61 -9.07 -5.20
C GLU A 427 46.11 -7.63 -5.44
N TYR A 428 45.70 -6.93 -4.38
CA TYR A 428 45.31 -5.52 -4.41
C TYR A 428 46.45 -4.57 -3.96
N ASN A 429 47.67 -5.07 -3.78
CA ASN A 429 48.79 -4.25 -3.36
C ASN A 429 49.06 -3.09 -4.33
N GLY A 430 48.99 -1.86 -3.82
CA GLY A 430 49.21 -0.65 -4.60
C GLY A 430 48.04 -0.24 -5.50
N LYS A 431 46.94 -0.99 -5.48
CA LYS A 431 45.69 -0.63 -6.17
C LYS A 431 44.88 0.37 -5.34
N THR A 432 44.16 1.25 -6.03
CA THR A 432 43.25 2.24 -5.46
C THR A 432 41.81 1.76 -5.41
N SER A 433 41.55 0.54 -5.86
CA SER A 433 40.23 -0.07 -5.81
C SER A 433 40.32 -1.56 -5.48
N VAL A 434 39.23 -2.06 -4.89
CA VAL A 434 38.97 -3.48 -4.65
C VAL A 434 37.56 -3.77 -5.16
N THR A 435 37.43 -4.80 -5.99
CA THR A 435 36.15 -5.25 -6.52
C THR A 435 35.65 -6.42 -5.68
N ILE A 436 34.36 -6.42 -5.42
CA ILE A 436 33.60 -7.41 -4.66
C ILE A 436 32.72 -8.09 -5.71
N SER A 437 32.97 -9.38 -5.94
CA SER A 437 32.32 -10.12 -7.03
C SER A 437 31.39 -11.21 -6.53
N THR A 438 31.54 -11.66 -5.28
CA THR A 438 30.78 -12.78 -4.72
C THR A 438 30.29 -12.49 -3.30
N MET A 439 29.22 -13.16 -2.87
CA MET A 439 28.71 -13.11 -1.49
C MET A 439 29.78 -13.53 -0.47
N SER A 440 30.72 -14.39 -0.86
CA SER A 440 31.86 -14.79 0.00
C SER A 440 32.93 -13.71 0.16
N ASP A 441 32.89 -12.65 -0.66
CA ASP A 441 33.81 -11.54 -0.58
C ASP A 441 33.44 -10.50 0.49
N ILE A 442 32.22 -10.58 1.00
CA ILE A 442 31.63 -9.68 2.00
C ILE A 442 32.46 -9.65 3.29
N GLY A 443 32.44 -8.48 3.93
CA GLY A 443 33.11 -8.23 5.20
C GLY A 443 33.68 -6.81 5.32
N VAL A 444 34.46 -6.60 6.38
CA VAL A 444 35.06 -5.29 6.66
C VAL A 444 36.41 -5.17 5.97
N TYR A 445 36.48 -4.38 4.92
CA TYR A 445 37.70 -4.07 4.21
C TYR A 445 38.50 -2.99 4.93
N LYS A 446 39.82 -3.13 4.88
CA LYS A 446 40.78 -2.24 5.53
C LYS A 446 41.86 -1.86 4.54
N VAL A 447 42.01 -0.56 4.30
CA VAL A 447 43.04 0.01 3.44
C VAL A 447 44.05 0.81 4.24
N PHE A 448 45.34 0.54 4.01
CA PHE A 448 46.43 1.16 4.78
C PHE A 448 47.71 1.28 3.95
N ARG A 449 48.71 2.04 4.43
CA ARG A 449 50.03 2.13 3.75
C ARG A 449 51.05 1.11 4.28
N ARG A 450 51.86 0.55 3.38
CA ARG A 450 53.01 -0.33 3.68
C ARG A 450 53.93 0.32 4.73
N ASN A 451 54.39 -0.47 5.70
CA ASN A 451 55.27 -0.06 6.81
C ASN A 451 54.71 1.04 7.72
N ARG A 452 53.43 1.37 7.60
CA ARG A 452 52.73 2.27 8.52
C ARG A 452 51.78 1.53 9.46
N GLY A 453 51.37 0.30 9.11
CA GLY A 453 50.61 -0.61 9.97
C GLY A 453 49.42 0.06 10.67
N PRO A 454 48.98 -0.44 11.86
CA PRO A 454 47.99 0.25 12.69
C PRO A 454 48.51 1.58 13.28
N ARG A 455 49.82 1.86 13.16
CA ARG A 455 50.48 3.08 13.63
C ARG A 455 50.46 4.18 12.56
N GLY A 456 49.44 4.22 11.70
CA GLY A 456 49.42 4.97 10.45
C GLY A 456 48.01 5.36 10.00
N TRP A 457 47.91 5.94 8.80
CA TRP A 457 46.62 6.23 8.17
C TRP A 457 45.99 4.91 7.71
N VAL A 458 44.79 4.62 8.22
CA VAL A 458 43.97 3.45 7.91
C VAL A 458 42.57 3.95 7.61
N GLN A 459 41.88 3.31 6.66
CA GLN A 459 40.44 3.46 6.47
C GLN A 459 39.81 2.08 6.39
N TYR A 460 38.55 2.02 6.76
CA TYR A 460 37.75 0.82 6.76
C TYR A 460 36.49 1.06 5.92
N VAL A 461 35.97 0.00 5.34
CA VAL A 461 34.71 -0.01 4.58
C VAL A 461 33.98 -1.29 4.95
N ASN A 462 32.76 -1.17 5.45
CA ASN A 462 31.91 -2.29 5.76
C ASN A 462 31.12 -2.68 4.51
N VAL A 463 31.18 -3.94 4.11
CA VAL A 463 30.35 -4.47 3.02
C VAL A 463 29.37 -5.44 3.66
N ILE A 464 28.07 -5.21 3.47
CA ILE A 464 26.99 -6.00 4.08
C ILE A 464 26.12 -6.66 2.99
N PRO A 465 25.65 -7.91 3.21
CA PRO A 465 24.78 -8.61 2.27
C PRO A 465 23.32 -8.17 2.43
N SER A 466 22.59 -7.90 1.35
CA SER A 466 21.13 -7.92 1.39
C SER A 466 20.61 -9.37 1.47
N GLU A 467 19.46 -9.58 2.10
CA GLU A 467 18.78 -10.88 2.19
C GLU A 467 18.16 -11.29 0.87
N CYS A 468 17.68 -10.32 0.10
CA CYS A 468 17.04 -10.52 -1.19
C CYS A 468 17.86 -9.94 -2.34
N PRO A 469 17.64 -10.44 -3.59
CA PRO A 469 18.10 -9.74 -4.78
C PRO A 469 17.60 -8.29 -4.78
N CYS A 470 18.38 -7.36 -5.35
CA CYS A 470 18.04 -5.93 -5.29
C CYS A 470 16.64 -5.68 -5.88
N GLY A 471 15.81 -4.93 -5.15
CA GLY A 471 14.44 -4.61 -5.56
C GLY A 471 13.40 -5.66 -5.16
N MET A 472 13.82 -6.80 -4.60
CA MET A 472 12.92 -7.85 -4.12
C MET A 472 12.82 -7.83 -2.59
N TYR A 473 11.70 -8.31 -2.06
CA TYR A 473 11.38 -8.34 -0.63
C TYR A 473 10.52 -9.57 -0.29
N HIS A 474 10.50 -9.95 0.98
CA HIS A 474 9.65 -11.06 1.44
C HIS A 474 8.18 -10.63 1.38
N ASP A 475 7.31 -11.36 0.67
CA ASP A 475 5.87 -11.10 0.64
C ASP A 475 5.12 -12.28 1.30
N ALA A 476 4.45 -13.13 0.53
CA ALA A 476 3.90 -14.40 1.03
C ALA A 476 4.97 -15.48 1.26
N GLY A 477 6.16 -15.29 0.70
CA GLY A 477 7.28 -16.22 0.69
C GLY A 477 8.63 -15.52 0.78
N ILE A 478 9.71 -16.25 0.48
CA ILE A 478 11.08 -15.71 0.59
C ILE A 478 11.41 -14.98 -0.70
N CYS A 479 11.64 -13.66 -0.60
CA CYS A 479 11.89 -12.71 -1.69
C CYS A 479 11.04 -12.95 -2.97
N ASP A 480 9.75 -13.18 -2.79
CA ASP A 480 8.78 -13.37 -3.87
C ASP A 480 7.98 -12.10 -4.20
N GLY A 481 8.14 -11.05 -3.40
CA GLY A 481 7.65 -9.70 -3.69
C GLY A 481 8.63 -8.87 -4.52
N GLY A 482 8.08 -8.00 -5.39
CA GLY A 482 8.83 -7.11 -6.28
C GLY A 482 8.80 -7.48 -7.78
N PRO A 483 9.58 -6.79 -8.63
CA PRO A 483 10.58 -5.78 -8.29
C PRO A 483 9.95 -4.42 -7.94
N LEU A 484 10.38 -3.83 -6.83
CA LEU A 484 10.10 -2.46 -6.44
C LEU A 484 11.31 -1.56 -6.75
N GLU A 485 11.05 -0.38 -7.29
CA GLU A 485 12.07 0.63 -7.61
C GLU A 485 11.97 1.82 -6.66
N CYS A 486 13.01 2.02 -5.85
CA CYS A 486 13.12 3.20 -5.00
C CYS A 486 13.92 4.30 -5.72
N LEU A 487 13.30 5.47 -5.87
CA LEU A 487 13.90 6.63 -6.51
C LEU A 487 15.02 7.25 -5.66
N HIS A 488 15.81 8.11 -6.30
CA HIS A 488 16.87 8.91 -5.66
C HIS A 488 17.90 8.11 -4.84
N GLY A 489 18.04 6.82 -5.11
CA GLY A 489 18.97 5.94 -4.42
C GLY A 489 18.44 5.30 -3.16
N GLY A 490 17.12 5.35 -2.92
CA GLY A 490 16.48 4.51 -1.90
C GLY A 490 16.78 3.04 -2.13
N PHE A 491 16.61 2.25 -1.08
CA PHE A 491 16.89 0.82 -1.12
C PHE A 491 15.67 0.05 -0.60
N VAL A 492 15.23 -0.96 -1.34
CA VAL A 492 14.14 -1.84 -0.93
C VAL A 492 14.60 -2.68 0.24
N ASP A 493 13.93 -2.52 1.37
CA ASP A 493 14.23 -3.30 2.56
C ASP A 493 13.52 -4.64 2.48
N PRO A 494 14.27 -5.74 2.39
CA PRO A 494 13.68 -7.04 2.17
C PRO A 494 12.92 -7.56 3.39
N SER A 495 13.15 -7.00 4.58
CA SER A 495 12.65 -7.54 5.85
C SER A 495 11.16 -7.30 6.10
N PHE A 496 10.49 -6.46 5.28
CA PHE A 496 9.08 -6.11 5.44
C PHE A 496 8.22 -6.72 4.31
N SER A 497 7.03 -7.24 4.68
CA SER A 497 5.97 -7.59 3.73
C SER A 497 5.65 -6.38 2.86
N GLN A 498 5.34 -6.59 1.58
CA GLN A 498 5.06 -5.52 0.59
C GLN A 498 6.24 -4.63 0.14
N GLY A 499 7.39 -4.70 0.82
CA GLY A 499 8.63 -4.08 0.36
C GLY A 499 8.62 -2.58 0.53
N LEU A 500 9.31 -2.10 1.55
CA LEU A 500 9.37 -0.67 1.86
C LEU A 500 10.69 -0.06 1.42
N CYS A 501 10.63 1.11 0.78
CA CYS A 501 11.84 1.85 0.42
C CYS A 501 12.42 2.58 1.64
N THR A 502 13.65 2.24 2.01
CA THR A 502 14.42 3.06 2.95
C THR A 502 15.01 4.25 2.20
N CYS A 503 14.52 5.45 2.54
CA CYS A 503 14.86 6.65 1.80
C CYS A 503 16.19 7.29 2.18
N PRO A 504 16.91 7.84 1.18
CA PRO A 504 18.12 8.60 1.39
C PRO A 504 17.81 9.93 2.10
N PRO A 505 18.79 10.59 2.75
CA PRO A 505 18.52 11.80 3.52
C PRO A 505 18.04 12.90 2.58
N GLY A 506 16.96 13.58 2.95
CA GLY A 506 16.34 14.64 2.14
C GLY A 506 15.31 14.16 1.12
N TYR A 507 14.88 12.90 1.21
CA TYR A 507 13.76 12.35 0.44
C TYR A 507 12.85 11.53 1.35
N ALA A 508 11.60 11.42 0.95
CA ALA A 508 10.51 10.78 1.67
C ALA A 508 9.51 10.15 0.68
N GLY A 509 8.47 9.51 1.20
CA GLY A 509 7.44 8.83 0.43
C GLY A 509 7.78 7.35 0.16
N GLN A 510 6.76 6.61 -0.25
CA GLN A 510 6.80 5.14 -0.37
C GLN A 510 7.89 4.63 -1.32
N THR A 511 8.23 5.41 -2.35
CA THR A 511 9.31 5.11 -3.31
C THR A 511 10.42 6.15 -3.29
N CYS A 512 10.52 6.96 -2.24
CA CYS A 512 11.47 8.06 -2.11
C CYS A 512 11.32 9.14 -3.19
N GLU A 513 10.12 9.30 -3.73
CA GLU A 513 9.78 10.24 -4.81
C GLU A 513 9.63 11.68 -4.33
N ILE A 514 9.44 11.89 -3.03
CA ILE A 514 9.15 13.20 -2.45
C ILE A 514 10.46 13.86 -2.00
N PRO A 515 10.91 14.95 -2.65
CA PRO A 515 12.05 15.71 -2.17
C PRO A 515 11.68 16.52 -0.92
N LEU A 516 12.52 16.48 0.10
CA LEU A 516 12.34 17.25 1.33
C LEU A 516 13.02 18.62 1.26
N ALA A 517 12.61 19.50 2.18
CA ALA A 517 13.23 20.81 2.35
C ALA A 517 14.73 20.67 2.71
N PRO A 518 15.59 21.62 2.29
CA PRO A 518 17.02 21.54 2.55
C PRO A 518 17.37 21.31 4.03
N GLY A 519 18.16 20.26 4.28
CA GLY A 519 18.59 19.90 5.64
C GLY A 519 17.57 19.10 6.45
N HIS A 520 16.41 18.76 5.88
CA HIS A 520 15.43 17.88 6.50
C HIS A 520 15.65 16.43 6.07
N PHE A 521 15.25 15.49 6.92
CA PHE A 521 15.37 14.05 6.72
C PHE A 521 14.44 13.31 7.70
N GLY A 522 14.35 11.99 7.55
CA GLY A 522 13.32 11.16 8.18
C GLY A 522 12.21 10.82 7.20
N SER A 523 11.37 9.86 7.57
CA SER A 523 10.30 9.26 6.76
C SER A 523 9.37 10.30 6.14
N ASN A 524 9.14 11.42 6.84
CA ASN A 524 8.35 12.55 6.36
C ASN A 524 9.06 13.92 6.45
N GLY A 525 10.36 13.91 6.77
CA GLY A 525 11.15 15.14 6.94
C GLY A 525 10.98 15.84 8.28
N GLN A 526 10.53 15.13 9.31
CA GLN A 526 10.37 15.58 10.69
C GLN A 526 11.66 16.07 11.36
N TYR A 527 12.83 15.62 10.91
CA TYR A 527 14.11 15.99 11.50
C TYR A 527 14.87 16.99 10.63
N SER A 528 15.52 17.96 11.28
CA SER A 528 16.45 18.88 10.63
C SER A 528 17.86 18.75 11.18
N ILE A 529 18.85 18.94 10.31
CA ILE A 529 20.28 19.01 10.69
C ILE A 529 20.52 20.06 11.78
N SER A 530 19.71 21.14 11.83
CA SER A 530 19.83 22.17 12.86
C SER A 530 19.51 21.68 14.27
N ASP A 531 18.70 20.63 14.39
CA ASP A 531 18.25 20.08 15.67
C ASP A 531 19.41 19.37 16.37
N PHE A 532 20.30 18.75 15.57
CA PHE A 532 21.49 18.05 16.03
C PHE A 532 22.74 18.92 16.01
N PHE A 533 22.87 19.84 15.05
CA PHE A 533 24.03 20.72 14.92
C PHE A 533 23.60 22.19 14.92
N PRO A 534 23.41 22.80 16.11
CA PRO A 534 22.97 24.19 16.22
C PRO A 534 23.82 25.15 15.39
N GLY A 535 23.17 25.92 14.51
CA GLY A 535 23.83 26.88 13.62
C GLY A 535 24.37 26.30 12.31
N LYS A 536 24.20 25.01 12.03
CA LYS A 536 24.32 24.46 10.67
C LYS A 536 22.93 24.44 10.01
N THR A 537 22.82 25.11 8.87
CA THR A 537 21.58 25.19 8.07
C THR A 537 21.67 24.39 6.77
N ASN A 538 22.80 23.72 6.52
CA ASN A 538 22.97 22.83 5.38
C ASN A 538 23.71 21.57 5.81
N GLY A 539 23.70 20.55 4.96
CA GLY A 539 24.40 19.29 5.22
C GLY A 539 25.88 19.27 4.87
N GLY A 540 26.50 20.44 4.68
CA GLY A 540 27.93 20.55 4.45
C GLY A 540 28.73 20.01 5.63
N GLY A 541 29.54 18.99 5.38
CA GLY A 541 30.33 18.34 6.41
C GLY A 541 29.59 17.27 7.20
N ILE A 542 28.34 16.93 6.84
CA ILE A 542 27.54 15.91 7.52
C ILE A 542 27.50 14.63 6.69
N THR A 543 27.84 13.52 7.32
CA THR A 543 27.65 12.17 6.76
C THR A 543 26.52 11.50 7.52
N PHE A 544 25.51 11.04 6.77
CA PHE A 544 24.42 10.23 7.25
C PHE A 544 24.82 8.77 7.08
N SER A 545 24.86 8.02 8.18
CA SER A 545 24.98 6.56 8.13
C SER A 545 23.68 5.96 8.62
N PHE A 546 23.05 5.18 7.75
CA PHE A 546 21.79 4.50 7.98
C PHE A 546 22.07 3.09 8.46
N GLY A 547 21.04 2.45 9.01
CA GLY A 547 21.02 1.01 9.21
C GLY A 547 21.21 0.22 7.91
N TYR A 548 21.17 -1.10 8.06
CA TYR A 548 20.92 -1.99 6.94
C TYR A 548 19.64 -1.54 6.22
N PRO A 549 19.53 -1.57 4.88
CA PRO A 549 20.53 -1.87 3.85
C PRO A 549 21.15 -0.63 3.17
N PHE A 550 20.97 0.58 3.68
CA PHE A 550 21.30 1.80 2.92
C PHE A 550 22.78 2.23 3.01
N GLY A 551 23.47 1.91 4.11
CA GLY A 551 24.89 2.25 4.27
C GLY A 551 25.11 3.72 4.64
N SER A 552 25.86 4.50 3.86
CA SER A 552 26.14 5.91 4.24
C SER A 552 26.34 6.86 3.08
N ARG A 553 25.69 8.03 3.17
CA ARG A 553 25.77 9.09 2.15
C ARG A 553 25.92 10.49 2.76
N CYS A 554 26.31 11.44 1.91
CA CYS A 554 26.31 12.85 2.25
C CYS A 554 24.88 13.41 2.16
N ALA A 555 24.63 14.59 2.76
CA ALA A 555 23.38 15.28 2.51
C ALA A 555 23.19 15.63 1.02
N PRO A 556 21.94 15.82 0.54
CA PRO A 556 21.67 16.32 -0.79
C PRO A 556 22.48 17.57 -1.11
N GLY A 557 23.08 17.62 -2.31
CA GLY A 557 23.92 18.74 -2.73
C GLY A 557 25.38 18.63 -2.32
N PHE A 558 25.78 17.58 -1.60
CA PHE A 558 27.14 17.41 -1.13
C PHE A 558 27.72 16.04 -1.47
N TYR A 559 29.03 16.00 -1.71
CA TYR A 559 29.74 14.77 -2.00
C TYR A 559 31.19 14.76 -1.52
N GLY A 560 31.79 13.60 -1.74
CA GLY A 560 33.19 13.34 -1.51
C GLY A 560 33.54 13.23 -0.03
N PRO A 561 34.82 13.04 0.27
CA PRO A 561 35.22 12.66 1.61
C PRO A 561 34.97 13.78 2.61
N GLY A 562 34.16 13.48 3.62
CA GLY A 562 33.73 14.45 4.61
C GLY A 562 32.60 15.37 4.17
N CYS A 563 31.95 15.14 3.02
CA CYS A 563 30.74 15.84 2.59
C CYS A 563 30.85 17.38 2.49
N TRP A 564 32.05 17.90 2.20
CA TRP A 564 32.29 19.34 2.12
C TRP A 564 32.21 19.91 0.71
N LYS A 565 32.23 19.06 -0.32
CA LYS A 565 32.18 19.53 -1.71
C LYS A 565 30.73 19.61 -2.13
N LYS A 566 30.35 20.71 -2.80
CA LYS A 566 29.03 20.85 -3.42
C LYS A 566 28.94 20.05 -4.70
N CYS A 567 27.75 19.57 -5.07
CA CYS A 567 27.54 18.89 -6.34
C CYS A 567 28.06 19.73 -7.52
N PRO A 568 28.74 19.08 -8.49
CA PRO A 568 28.95 19.65 -9.81
C PRO A 568 27.61 20.03 -10.47
N ASP A 569 27.63 21.06 -11.31
CA ASP A 569 26.46 21.44 -12.12
C ASP A 569 25.96 20.24 -12.93
N GLY A 570 24.64 20.06 -12.98
CA GLY A 570 23.98 18.94 -13.67
C GLY A 570 23.90 17.64 -12.87
N THR A 571 24.35 17.63 -11.60
CA THR A 571 24.19 16.48 -10.69
C THR A 571 23.55 16.90 -9.37
N PHE A 572 22.83 15.99 -8.72
CA PHE A 572 22.13 16.27 -7.47
C PHE A 572 22.08 15.07 -6.52
N GLY A 573 21.48 15.30 -5.36
CA GLY A 573 21.19 14.27 -4.37
C GLY A 573 22.37 13.88 -3.48
N PRO A 574 22.16 12.88 -2.59
CA PRO A 574 23.11 12.44 -1.58
C PRO A 574 24.36 11.81 -2.19
N GLY A 575 25.50 12.49 -2.13
CA GLY A 575 26.72 12.03 -2.81
C GLY A 575 26.86 12.52 -4.26
N CYS A 576 25.87 13.24 -4.79
CA CYS A 576 25.83 13.75 -6.16
C CYS A 576 25.91 12.64 -7.21
N ASP A 577 25.20 11.54 -6.95
CA ASP A 577 25.26 10.31 -7.76
C ASP A 577 24.24 10.30 -8.91
N TRP A 578 23.34 11.30 -8.98
CA TRP A 578 22.29 11.40 -10.01
C TRP A 578 22.50 12.60 -10.93
N ASP A 579 22.23 12.39 -12.22
CA ASP A 579 22.25 13.41 -13.26
C ASP A 579 20.88 14.12 -13.37
N CYS A 580 20.84 15.43 -13.62
CA CYS A 580 19.57 16.10 -13.86
C CYS A 580 19.00 15.84 -15.26
N ASN A 581 17.71 15.53 -15.32
CA ASN A 581 16.92 15.52 -16.56
C ASN A 581 15.99 16.76 -16.66
N CYS A 582 16.45 17.89 -16.14
CA CYS A 582 15.82 19.21 -16.23
C CYS A 582 15.87 19.72 -17.69
N VAL A 583 14.93 20.57 -18.12
CA VAL A 583 14.98 21.22 -19.46
C VAL A 583 16.32 21.94 -19.74
N ASP A 584 16.89 22.57 -18.73
CA ASP A 584 18.13 23.35 -18.80
C ASP A 584 19.34 22.64 -18.17
N ASN A 585 19.18 21.39 -17.73
CA ASN A 585 20.12 20.64 -16.90
C ASN A 585 20.51 21.34 -15.58
N VAL A 586 19.65 22.22 -15.04
CA VAL A 586 19.85 22.91 -13.76
C VAL A 586 18.82 22.44 -12.74
N CYS A 587 19.25 21.60 -11.80
CA CYS A 587 18.46 21.15 -10.66
C CYS A 587 18.88 21.82 -9.36
N GLU A 588 17.95 21.85 -8.42
CA GLU A 588 18.25 22.07 -7.02
C GLU A 588 19.03 20.89 -6.40
N PRO A 589 19.67 21.05 -5.23
CA PRO A 589 20.39 19.98 -4.53
C PRO A 589 19.59 18.69 -4.28
N ASN A 590 18.27 18.80 -4.14
CA ASN A 590 17.31 17.71 -3.97
C ASN A 590 16.74 17.18 -5.30
N GLY A 591 17.25 17.66 -6.44
CA GLY A 591 16.85 17.20 -7.77
C GLY A 591 15.65 17.93 -8.36
N GLU A 592 14.97 18.80 -7.61
CA GLU A 592 13.83 19.54 -8.12
C GLU A 592 14.23 20.37 -9.35
N CYS A 593 13.33 20.39 -10.34
CA CYS A 593 13.52 21.02 -11.64
C CYS A 593 12.61 22.25 -11.76
N PRO A 594 13.08 23.48 -11.41
CA PRO A 594 12.22 24.67 -11.38
C PRO A 594 11.62 25.03 -12.75
N ASN A 595 12.29 24.63 -13.83
CA ASN A 595 11.91 24.92 -15.21
C ASN A 595 11.26 23.73 -15.94
N GLY A 596 10.92 22.66 -15.20
CA GLY A 596 10.28 21.46 -15.74
C GLY A 596 11.25 20.44 -16.35
N CYS A 597 10.68 19.36 -16.88
CA CYS A 597 11.41 18.18 -17.33
C CYS A 597 11.82 18.21 -18.80
N ALA A 598 12.98 17.64 -19.08
CA ALA A 598 13.40 17.31 -20.43
C ALA A 598 12.42 16.32 -21.08
N PHE A 599 12.45 16.23 -22.41
CA PHE A 599 11.56 15.34 -23.16
C PHE A 599 11.73 13.87 -22.72
N GLY A 600 10.62 13.22 -22.37
CA GLY A 600 10.60 11.82 -21.92
C GLY A 600 10.71 11.62 -20.41
N PHE A 601 10.71 12.70 -19.61
CA PHE A 601 10.78 12.63 -18.15
C PHE A 601 9.61 13.35 -17.47
N THR A 602 9.24 12.91 -16.27
CA THR A 602 8.15 13.47 -15.44
C THR A 602 8.49 13.48 -13.95
N GLY A 603 7.60 14.08 -13.15
CA GLY A 603 7.77 14.27 -11.71
C GLY A 603 8.46 15.60 -11.35
N SER A 604 8.47 15.96 -10.06
CA SER A 604 9.08 17.22 -9.58
C SER A 604 10.60 17.25 -9.77
N THR A 605 11.25 16.08 -9.73
CA THR A 605 12.70 15.91 -9.93
C THR A 605 13.08 15.41 -11.33
N CYS A 606 12.09 15.17 -12.19
CA CYS A 606 12.28 14.68 -13.56
C CYS A 606 13.06 13.36 -13.65
N GLN A 607 12.95 12.49 -12.65
CA GLN A 607 13.66 11.20 -12.63
C GLN A 607 12.82 10.01 -13.13
N ILE A 608 11.52 10.22 -13.36
CA ILE A 608 10.61 9.18 -13.84
C ILE A 608 10.57 9.25 -15.36
N ALA A 609 10.94 8.17 -16.06
CA ALA A 609 10.86 8.08 -17.51
C ALA A 609 9.41 7.80 -17.97
N MET A 610 9.00 8.44 -19.08
CA MET A 610 7.67 8.27 -19.70
C MET A 610 7.62 7.18 -20.78
#